data_AF-A0A1W9YN11-F1
#
_entry.id   AF-A0A1W9YN11-F1
#
_cell.length_a   1.000
_cell.length_b   1.000
_cell.length_c   1.000
_cell.angle_alpha   90.00
_cell.angle_beta   90.00
_cell.angle_gamma   90.00
#
_symmetry.space_group_name_H-M   'P 1'
#
loop_
_entity.id
_entity.type
_entity.pdbx_description
1 polymer ?
#
loop_
_entity_poly.entity_id
_entity_poly.type
_entity_poly.pdbx_seq_one_letter_code
_entity_poly.pdbx_strand_id
1 'polypeptide(L)' 'LLKGGGHAMAAGVTLRKEKLAEFRAYLENALAQDVAEARHVNELYIDGAISARAVTTELATTLNRAGPFGSGNPEPMLA' A
#
# COMPACT_ATOMS: atom_id res chain seq x y z
N LEU A 1 23.43 0.84 15.15
CA LEU A 1 23.23 1.56 13.87
C LEU A 1 24.34 2.58 13.66
N LEU A 2 24.70 2.91 12.42
CA LEU A 2 25.64 3.99 12.09
C LEU A 2 24.90 5.24 11.56
N LYS A 3 23.86 5.04 10.76
CA LYS A 3 22.95 6.10 10.27
C LYS A 3 21.60 5.47 9.92
N GLY A 4 20.52 6.23 10.05
CA GLY A 4 19.18 5.80 9.63
C GLY A 4 18.30 6.99 9.31
N GLY A 5 17.34 6.81 8.40
CA GLY A 5 16.35 7.82 8.04
C GLY A 5 15.34 7.27 7.02
N GLY A 6 14.19 7.91 6.92
CA GLY A 6 13.12 7.45 6.05
C GLY A 6 11.83 8.25 6.20
N HIS A 7 10.83 7.83 5.45
CA HIS A 7 9.43 8.25 5.56
C HIS A 7 8.58 7.05 6.00
N ALA A 8 7.30 7.29 6.29
CA ALA A 8 6.39 6.27 6.79
C ALA A 8 6.40 4.96 5.96
N MET A 9 6.58 5.07 4.64
CA MET A 9 6.55 3.92 3.71
C MET A 9 7.92 3.44 3.23
N ALA A 10 9.02 4.10 3.60
CA ALA A 10 10.35 3.74 3.11
C ALA A 10 11.45 4.23 4.04
N ALA A 11 12.38 3.35 4.44
CA ALA A 11 13.51 3.72 5.26
C ALA A 11 14.81 3.08 4.78
N GLY A 12 15.93 3.77 5.03
CA GLY A 12 17.28 3.30 4.76
C GLY A 12 18.13 3.36 6.03
N VAL A 13 18.96 2.34 6.24
CA VAL A 13 19.88 2.27 7.37
C VAL A 13 21.28 1.87 6.93
N THR A 14 22.29 2.40 7.62
CA THR A 14 23.68 1.99 7.50
C THR A 14 24.09 1.33 8.81
N LEU A 15 24.63 0.11 8.71
CA LEU A 15 25.14 -0.65 9.84
C LEU A 15 26.42 -1.38 9.47
N ARG A 16 27.20 -1.77 10.48
CA ARG A 16 28.34 -2.67 10.32
C ARG A 16 27.85 -4.07 9.91
N LYS A 17 28.54 -4.72 8.97
CA LYS A 17 28.11 -6.00 8.37
C LYS A 17 27.88 -7.09 9.43
N GLU A 18 28.69 -7.09 10.47
CA GLU A 18 28.65 -8.08 11.56
C GLU A 18 27.37 -7.95 12.40
N LYS A 19 26.69 -6.80 12.34
CA LYS A 19 25.45 -6.51 13.08
C LYS A 19 24.18 -6.81 12.29
N LEU A 20 24.30 -7.34 11.06
CA LEU A 20 23.13 -7.59 10.21
C LEU A 20 22.18 -8.64 10.79
N ALA A 21 22.71 -9.73 11.35
CA ALA A 21 21.88 -10.79 11.92
C ALA A 21 21.07 -10.31 13.14
N GLU A 22 21.74 -9.59 14.05
CA GLU A 22 21.12 -8.99 15.24
C GLU A 22 20.04 -7.96 14.85
N PHE A 23 20.34 -7.09 13.87
CA PHE A 23 19.40 -6.09 13.40
C PHE A 23 18.16 -6.70 12.75
N ARG A 24 18.33 -7.78 11.97
CA ARG A 24 17.22 -8.52 11.38
C ARG A 24 16.31 -9.10 12.45
N ALA A 25 16.86 -9.83 13.42
CA ALA A 25 16.08 -10.44 14.49
C ALA A 25 15.32 -9.39 15.31
N TYR A 26 15.95 -8.24 15.56
CA TYR A 26 15.30 -7.10 16.21
C TYR A 26 14.10 -6.59 15.40
N LEU A 27 14.26 -6.34 14.10
CA LEU A 27 13.16 -5.84 13.25
C LEU A 27 12.01 -6.84 13.15
N GLU A 28 12.34 -8.13 12.95
CA GLU A 28 11.33 -9.20 12.88
C GLU A 28 10.49 -9.25 14.14
N ASN A 29 11.12 -9.16 15.31
CA ASN A 29 10.41 -9.16 16.59
C ASN A 29 9.63 -7.86 16.82
N ALA A 30 10.23 -6.71 16.52
CA ALA A 30 9.62 -5.40 16.77
C ALA A 30 8.39 -5.13 15.89
N LEU A 31 8.38 -5.64 14.65
CA LEU A 31 7.31 -5.40 13.68
C LEU A 31 6.35 -6.59 13.54
N ALA A 32 6.50 -7.66 14.32
CA ALA A 32 5.78 -8.91 14.13
C ALA A 32 4.24 -8.73 14.13
N GLN A 33 3.73 -7.97 15.10
CA GLN A 33 2.29 -7.73 15.25
C GLN A 33 1.76 -6.84 14.12
N ASP A 34 2.37 -5.68 13.90
CA ASP A 34 1.96 -4.72 12.86
C ASP A 34 1.96 -5.37 11.47
N VAL A 35 2.96 -6.21 11.16
CA VAL A 35 3.03 -6.94 9.88
C VAL A 35 1.95 -8.01 9.79
N ALA A 36 1.63 -8.71 10.89
CA ALA A 36 0.54 -9.68 10.91
C ALA A 36 -0.80 -9.00 10.65
N GLU A 37 -1.09 -7.91 11.36
CA GLU A 37 -2.30 -7.10 11.15
C GLU A 37 -2.38 -6.58 9.71
N ALA A 38 -1.33 -5.95 9.19
CA ALA A 38 -1.31 -5.43 7.82
C ALA A 38 -1.53 -6.53 6.76
N ARG A 39 -1.03 -7.75 6.98
CA ARG A 39 -1.26 -8.90 6.08
C ARG A 39 -2.70 -9.40 6.12
N HIS A 40 -3.40 -9.23 7.25
CA HIS A 40 -4.80 -9.59 7.37
C HIS A 40 -5.73 -8.63 6.60
N VAL A 41 -5.33 -7.37 6.40
CA VAL A 41 -6.10 -6.34 5.68
C VAL A 41 -5.82 -6.32 4.17
N ASN A 42 -5.66 -7.49 3.54
CA ASN A 42 -5.67 -7.59 2.07
C ASN A 42 -7.11 -7.44 1.53
N GLU A 43 -7.71 -6.29 1.80
CA GLU A 43 -9.09 -5.96 1.46
C GLU A 43 -9.15 -5.34 0.07
N LEU A 44 -10.14 -5.77 -0.72
CA LEU A 44 -10.51 -5.09 -1.95
C LEU A 44 -11.51 -3.98 -1.59
N TYR A 45 -11.07 -2.73 -1.69
CA TYR A 45 -11.96 -1.58 -1.50
C TYR A 45 -12.85 -1.43 -2.73
N ILE A 46 -14.17 -1.39 -2.51
CA ILE A 46 -15.18 -1.15 -3.54
C ILE A 46 -15.77 0.25 -3.31
N ASP A 47 -15.63 1.13 -4.29
CA ASP A 47 -16.10 2.52 -4.24
C ASP A 47 -17.61 2.62 -4.54
N GLY A 48 -18.17 1.63 -5.23
CA GLY A 48 -19.60 1.61 -5.53
C GLY A 48 -20.07 0.28 -6.12
N ALA A 49 -21.35 -0.01 -5.90
CA ALA A 49 -22.04 -1.15 -6.52
C ALA A 49 -22.78 -0.70 -7.79
N ILE A 50 -22.65 -1.45 -8.88
CA ILE A 50 -23.32 -1.17 -10.15
C ILE A 50 -24.03 -2.40 -10.70
N SER A 51 -25.11 -2.17 -11.45
CA SER A 51 -25.70 -3.25 -12.23
C SER A 51 -24.84 -3.55 -13.46
N ALA A 52 -24.84 -4.80 -13.95
CA ALA A 52 -24.14 -5.17 -15.18
C ALA A 52 -24.54 -4.30 -16.39
N ARG A 53 -25.78 -3.79 -16.44
CA ARG A 53 -26.26 -2.90 -17.51
C ARG A 53 -25.62 -1.52 -17.49
N ALA A 54 -25.07 -1.09 -16.36
CA ALA A 54 -24.42 0.21 -16.23
C ALA A 54 -22.98 0.21 -16.78
N VAL A 55 -22.41 -0.96 -17.09
CA VAL A 55 -21.06 -1.09 -17.66
C VAL A 55 -21.09 -0.68 -19.13
N THR A 56 -21.05 0.63 -19.38
CA THR A 56 -21.09 1.21 -20.73
C THR A 56 -19.88 2.13 -20.99
N THR A 57 -19.63 2.44 -22.26
CA THR A 57 -18.57 3.36 -22.68
C THR A 57 -18.79 4.78 -22.17
N GLU A 58 -20.05 5.19 -22.00
CA GLU A 58 -20.42 6.50 -21.46
C GLU A 58 -20.07 6.58 -19.97
N LEU A 59 -20.31 5.51 -19.20
CA LEU A 59 -19.88 5.43 -17.80
C LEU A 59 -18.36 5.55 -17.69
N ALA A 60 -17.61 4.77 -18.47
CA ALA A 60 -16.15 4.83 -18.47
C ALA A 60 -15.62 6.23 -18.83
N THR A 61 -16.21 6.87 -19.85
CA THR A 61 -15.86 8.25 -20.25
C THR A 61 -16.17 9.25 -19.14
N THR A 62 -17.27 9.06 -18.42
CA THR A 62 -17.65 9.91 -17.28
C THR A 62 -16.66 9.78 -16.13
N LEU A 63 -16.27 8.55 -15.76
CA LEU A 63 -15.28 8.29 -14.71
C LEU A 63 -13.91 8.88 -15.05
N ASN A 64 -13.48 8.77 -16.31
CA ASN A 64 -12.20 9.31 -16.76
C ASN A 64 -12.06 10.83 -16.58
N ARG A 65 -13.17 11.56 -16.41
CA ARG A 65 -13.14 13.00 -16.10
C ARG A 65 -12.64 13.30 -14.68
N ALA A 66 -12.64 12.32 -13.78
CA ALA A 66 -12.11 12.43 -12.42
C ALA A 66 -10.58 12.25 -12.36
N GLY A 67 -9.94 11.95 -13.50
CA GLY A 67 -8.49 11.89 -13.61
C GLY A 67 -7.81 13.27 -13.49
N PRO A 68 -6.47 13.31 -13.45
CA PRO A 68 -5.56 12.19 -13.64
C PRO A 68 -5.56 11.23 -12.44
N PHE A 69 -5.55 9.94 -12.73
CA PHE A 69 -5.44 8.91 -11.71
C PHE A 69 -3.97 8.62 -11.38
N GLY A 70 -3.73 8.16 -10.15
CA GLY A 70 -2.40 7.84 -9.67
C GLY A 70 -2.32 7.80 -8.15
N SER A 71 -1.11 7.96 -7.62
CA SER A 71 -0.89 7.99 -6.17
C SER A 71 -1.69 9.14 -5.53
N GLY A 72 -2.62 8.80 -4.64
CA GLY A 72 -3.51 9.77 -3.97
C GLY A 72 -4.85 10.01 -4.68
N ASN A 73 -5.03 9.48 -5.89
CA ASN A 73 -6.31 9.49 -6.62
C ASN A 73 -6.41 8.18 -7.44
N PRO A 74 -6.62 7.02 -6.80
CA PRO A 74 -6.71 5.75 -7.51
C PRO A 74 -7.94 5.72 -8.45
N GLU A 75 -7.88 4.86 -9.45
CA GLU A 75 -9.06 4.57 -10.28
C GLU A 75 -10.16 3.93 -9.41
N PRO A 76 -11.43 4.29 -9.62
CA PRO A 76 -12.54 3.75 -8.83
C PRO A 76 -12.75 2.26 -9.12
N MET A 77 -12.92 1.47 -8.06
CA MET A 77 -13.22 0.04 -8.13
C MET A 77 -14.73 -0.17 -7.94
N LEU A 78 -15.38 -0.78 -8.92
CA LEU A 78 -16.84 -1.01 -8.92
C LEU A 78 -17.14 -2.51 -8.83
N ALA A 79 -18.18 -2.88 -8.07
CA ALA A 79 -18.66 -4.27 -7.93
C ALA A 79 -20.08 -4.47 -8.47
#